data_AF-B0DDW3-F1
#
_entry.id   AF-B0DDW3-F1
#
_cell.length_a   1.000
_cell.length_b   1.000
_cell.length_c   1.000
_cell.angle_alpha   90.00
_cell.angle_beta   90.00
_cell.angle_gamma   90.00
#
_symmetry.space_group_name_H-M   'P 1'
#
loop_
_entity.id
_entity.type
_entity.pdbx_description
1 polymer ?
#
loop_
_entity_poly.entity_id
_entity_poly.type
_entity_poly.pdbx_seq_one_letter_code
_entity_poly.pdbx_strand_id
1 'polypeptide(L)'
;MVFELLTNRILLYQDHDTYSHELYLQNIVEVLGPFPLDFLGECEDREKYFDDQGTLLHTKNADTIATTTLEFEDVMRELRLGVGDEDEDEILDAAKFLRRCLMLDPKMRPSARELLEDGWLVL
;
A
#
# COMPACT_ATOMS: atom_id res chain seq x y z
N MET A 1 11.83 2.27 3.32
CA MET A 1 13.02 2.38 2.44
C MET A 1 12.91 3.30 1.21
N VAL A 2 11.93 3.32 0.29
CA VAL A 2 11.80 4.49 -0.66
C VAL A 2 10.80 5.51 -0.12
N PHE A 3 9.59 5.07 0.19
CA PHE A 3 8.55 5.88 0.84
C PHE A 3 9.09 6.62 2.08
N GLU A 4 9.83 5.92 2.92
CA GLU A 4 10.42 6.47 4.15
C GLU A 4 11.50 7.52 3.89
N LEU A 5 12.30 7.38 2.83
CA LEU A 5 13.28 8.40 2.46
C LEU A 5 12.60 9.68 1.98
N LEU A 6 11.48 9.53 1.29
CA LEU A 6 10.69 10.64 0.77
C LEU A 6 9.90 11.35 1.87
N THR A 7 9.36 10.61 2.84
CA THR A 7 8.38 11.16 3.79
C THR A 7 8.87 11.25 5.25
N ASN A 8 10.02 10.64 5.57
CA ASN A 8 10.45 10.35 6.95
C ASN A 8 9.42 9.57 7.79
N ARG A 9 8.54 8.80 7.14
CA ARG A 9 7.51 7.98 7.78
C ARG A 9 7.60 6.52 7.33
N ILE A 10 7.10 5.61 8.15
CA ILE A 10 6.98 4.19 7.81
C ILE A 10 5.57 3.96 7.28
N LEU A 11 5.45 3.47 6.03
CA LEU A 11 4.16 3.33 5.32
C LEU A 11 3.15 2.45 6.06
N LEU A 12 3.61 1.29 6.55
CA LEU A 12 2.78 0.29 7.24
C LEU A 12 3.32 0.05 8.65
N TYR A 13 3.47 1.12 9.43
CA TYR A 13 4.01 1.02 10.79
C TYR A 13 3.09 0.19 11.69
N GLN A 14 3.71 -0.72 12.46
CA GLN A 14 3.12 -1.32 13.64
C GLN A 14 4.17 -1.43 14.74
N ASP A 15 3.71 -1.25 15.97
CA ASP A 15 4.52 -1.51 17.14
C ASP A 15 4.66 -3.02 17.36
N HIS A 16 5.88 -3.47 17.62
CA HIS A 16 6.21 -4.90 17.74
C HIS A 16 5.41 -5.58 18.87
N ASP A 17 5.16 -4.88 19.98
CA ASP A 17 4.47 -5.45 21.14
C ASP A 17 2.95 -5.54 20.93
N THR A 18 2.43 -4.86 19.90
CA THR A 18 0.99 -4.83 19.57
C THR A 18 0.68 -5.34 18.17
N TYR A 19 1.66 -5.96 17.50
CA TYR A 19 1.53 -6.44 16.14
C TYR A 19 0.38 -7.46 15.99
N SER A 20 -0.40 -7.28 14.93
CA SER A 20 -1.45 -8.21 14.52
C SER A 20 -1.47 -8.32 13.01
N HIS A 21 -1.55 -9.56 12.52
CA HIS A 21 -1.66 -9.85 11.10
C HIS A 21 -2.92 -9.21 10.50
N GLU A 22 -4.03 -9.25 11.23
CA GLU A 22 -5.31 -8.65 10.83
C GLU A 22 -5.18 -7.13 10.66
N LEU A 23 -4.59 -6.45 11.64
CA LEU A 23 -4.34 -5.00 11.54
C LEU A 23 -3.37 -4.68 10.41
N TYR A 24 -2.39 -5.55 10.16
CA TYR A 24 -1.38 -5.31 9.11
C TYR A 24 -1.99 -5.43 7.72
N LEU A 25 -2.82 -6.46 7.52
CA LEU A 25 -3.61 -6.65 6.30
C LEU A 25 -4.63 -5.53 6.10
N GLN A 26 -5.27 -5.05 7.17
CA GLN A 26 -6.15 -3.88 7.11
C GLN A 26 -5.40 -2.64 6.63
N ASN A 27 -4.23 -2.33 7.21
CA ASN A 27 -3.41 -1.19 6.77
C ASN A 27 -2.99 -1.33 5.30
N ILE A 28 -2.68 -2.55 4.84
CA ILE A 28 -2.38 -2.80 3.43
C ILE A 28 -3.60 -2.48 2.57
N VAL A 29 -4.80 -2.93 2.92
CA VAL A 29 -6.02 -2.68 2.13
C VAL A 29 -6.38 -1.20 2.10
N GLU A 30 -6.19 -0.48 3.22
CA GLU A 30 -6.47 0.96 3.30
C GLU A 30 -5.51 1.79 2.42
N VAL A 31 -4.24 1.38 2.30
CA VAL A 31 -3.22 2.10 1.52
C VAL A 31 -3.18 1.62 0.07
N LEU A 32 -3.32 0.31 -0.15
CA LEU A 32 -3.11 -0.34 -1.43
C LEU A 32 -4.40 -0.77 -2.14
N GLY A 33 -5.55 -0.64 -1.49
CA GLY A 33 -6.80 -1.19 -1.98
C GLY A 33 -6.91 -2.71 -1.79
N PRO A 34 -8.01 -3.32 -2.25
CA PRO A 34 -8.29 -4.74 -2.02
C PRO A 34 -7.29 -5.64 -2.75
N PHE A 35 -7.02 -6.81 -2.15
CA PHE A 35 -6.24 -7.85 -2.81
C PHE A 35 -7.01 -8.45 -4.00
N PRO A 36 -6.33 -8.75 -5.13
CA PRO A 36 -6.97 -9.46 -6.23
C PRO A 36 -7.48 -10.84 -5.80
N LEU A 37 -8.69 -11.20 -6.20
CA LEU A 37 -9.30 -12.48 -5.82
C LEU A 37 -8.52 -13.69 -6.32
N ASP A 38 -7.98 -13.62 -7.54
CA ASP A 38 -7.15 -14.69 -8.10
C ASP A 38 -5.90 -14.93 -7.25
N PHE A 39 -5.27 -13.85 -6.76
CA PHE A 39 -4.14 -13.93 -5.84
C PHE A 39 -4.56 -14.54 -4.49
N LEU A 40 -5.65 -14.07 -3.90
CA LEU A 40 -6.17 -14.61 -2.64
C LEU A 40 -6.54 -16.10 -2.74
N GLY A 41 -7.03 -16.55 -3.89
CA GLY A 41 -7.34 -17.96 -4.15
C GLY A 41 -6.13 -18.89 -4.11
N GLU A 42 -4.91 -18.34 -4.26
CA GLU A 42 -3.65 -19.08 -4.13
C GLU A 42 -3.04 -19.00 -2.72
N CYS A 43 -3.60 -18.19 -1.82
CA CYS A 43 -3.09 -18.03 -0.46
C CYS A 43 -3.60 -19.15 0.48
N GLU A 44 -2.69 -19.91 1.08
CA GLU A 44 -3.01 -21.00 2.02
C GLU A 44 -3.83 -20.51 3.23
N ASP A 45 -3.44 -19.38 3.82
CA ASP A 45 -4.08 -18.81 5.02
C ASP A 45 -5.25 -17.86 4.70
N ARG A 46 -5.74 -17.82 3.45
CA ARG A 46 -6.81 -16.88 3.03
C ARG A 46 -7.98 -16.89 4.01
N GLU A 47 -8.52 -18.07 4.31
CA GLU A 47 -9.77 -18.24 5.06
C GLU A 47 -9.68 -17.77 6.51
N LYS A 48 -8.46 -17.61 7.03
CA LYS A 48 -8.22 -17.07 8.37
C LYS A 48 -8.46 -15.56 8.42
N TYR A 49 -8.28 -14.87 7.31
CA TYR A 49 -8.24 -13.41 7.26
C TYR A 49 -9.32 -12.80 6.36
N PHE A 50 -9.71 -13.48 5.28
CA PHE A 50 -10.62 -12.98 4.25
C PHE A 50 -11.80 -13.91 4.01
N ASP A 51 -12.95 -13.33 3.68
CA ASP A 51 -14.10 -14.06 3.17
C ASP A 51 -13.95 -14.43 1.67
N ASP A 52 -14.96 -15.10 1.12
CA ASP A 52 -15.00 -15.51 -0.28
C ASP A 52 -15.13 -14.36 -1.28
N GLN A 53 -15.41 -13.14 -0.80
CA GLN A 53 -15.45 -11.92 -1.61
C GLN A 53 -14.16 -11.08 -1.46
N GLY A 54 -13.15 -11.58 -0.74
CA GLY A 54 -11.89 -10.88 -0.51
C GLY A 54 -11.97 -9.76 0.54
N THR A 55 -13.01 -9.77 1.38
CA THR A 55 -13.19 -8.80 2.47
C THR A 55 -12.59 -9.33 3.76
N LEU A 56 -11.92 -8.47 4.54
CA LEU A 56 -11.33 -8.86 5.83
C LEU A 56 -12.39 -9.27 6.86
N LEU A 57 -12.17 -10.39 7.54
CA LEU A 57 -13.11 -10.97 8.52
C LEU A 57 -13.10 -10.27 9.89
N HIS A 58 -11.96 -9.72 10.31
CA HIS A 58 -11.71 -9.26 11.68
C HIS A 58 -11.09 -7.87 11.71
N THR A 59 -11.89 -6.85 11.39
CA THR A 59 -11.42 -5.45 11.38
C THR A 59 -11.70 -4.80 12.73
N LYS A 60 -10.69 -4.16 13.35
CA LYS A 60 -10.84 -3.54 14.68
C LYS A 60 -11.78 -2.32 14.69
N ASN A 61 -12.12 -1.76 13.53
CA ASN A 61 -12.98 -0.58 13.36
C ASN A 61 -14.01 -0.79 12.23
N ALA A 62 -14.85 -1.84 12.31
CA ALA A 62 -15.85 -2.16 11.28
C ALA A 62 -16.82 -1.00 10.95
N ASP A 63 -17.04 -0.07 11.89
CA ASP A 63 -17.91 1.10 11.70
C ASP A 63 -17.27 2.24 10.89
N THR A 64 -15.96 2.17 10.60
CA THR A 64 -15.21 3.23 9.89
C THR A 64 -14.71 2.82 8.52
N ILE A 65 -14.88 1.55 8.12
CA ILE A 65 -14.60 1.09 6.75
C ILE A 65 -15.78 1.48 5.83
N ALA A 66 -16.22 2.73 5.91
CA ALA A 66 -16.65 3.40 4.70
C ALA A 66 -15.36 3.58 3.89
N THR A 67 -14.96 2.52 3.18
CA THR A 67 -14.00 2.50 2.06
C THR A 67 -13.56 3.91 1.68
N THR A 68 -12.59 4.46 2.40
CA THR A 68 -11.88 5.63 1.93
C THR A 68 -11.01 5.08 0.83
N THR A 69 -11.60 5.03 -0.37
CA THR A 69 -10.97 4.95 -1.68
C THR A 69 -10.07 6.16 -1.88
N LEU A 70 -9.13 6.36 -0.96
CA LEU A 70 -8.03 7.26 -1.19
C LEU A 70 -7.09 6.49 -2.11
N GLU A 71 -6.84 7.06 -3.28
CA GLU A 71 -5.82 6.53 -4.16
C GLU A 71 -4.47 6.67 -3.44
N PHE A 72 -3.49 5.85 -3.81
CA PHE A 72 -2.19 5.85 -3.14
C PHE A 72 -1.49 7.22 -3.20
N GLU A 73 -1.78 7.96 -4.26
CA GLU A 73 -1.40 9.34 -4.50
C GLU A 73 -1.94 10.28 -3.41
N ASP A 74 -3.18 10.09 -2.96
CA ASP A 74 -3.78 10.89 -1.89
C ASP A 74 -3.13 10.56 -0.55
N VAL A 75 -2.84 9.28 -0.29
CA VAL A 75 -2.07 8.83 0.89
C VAL A 75 -0.68 9.48 0.90
N MET A 76 0.01 9.50 -0.25
CA MET A 76 1.30 10.17 -0.40
C MET A 76 1.21 11.67 -0.14
N ARG A 77 0.16 12.33 -0.65
CA ARG A 77 -0.08 13.77 -0.46
C ARG A 77 -0.32 14.11 1.02
N GLU A 78 -1.19 13.36 1.70
CA GLU A 78 -1.50 13.59 3.12
C GLU A 78 -0.30 13.36 4.03
N LEU A 79 0.47 12.29 3.80
CA LEU A 79 1.63 11.95 4.63
C LEU A 79 2.79 12.95 4.45
N ARG A 80 2.79 13.70 3.34
CA ARG A 80 3.74 14.78 3.03
C ARG A 80 3.32 16.19 3.45
N LEU A 81 2.14 16.40 4.04
CA LEU A 81 1.69 17.72 4.56
C LEU A 81 2.61 18.36 5.64
N GLY A 82 3.82 17.82 5.88
CA GLY A 82 4.88 18.41 6.70
C GLY A 82 6.26 18.53 6.04
N VAL A 83 6.42 18.26 4.74
CA VAL A 83 7.71 18.21 4.03
C VAL A 83 7.72 19.15 2.81
N GLY A 84 7.75 20.47 3.06
CA GLY A 84 8.14 21.52 2.07
C GLY A 84 7.24 21.75 0.84
N ASP A 85 7.55 22.79 0.07
CA ASP A 85 6.94 23.12 -1.24
C ASP A 85 7.57 22.26 -2.36
N GLU A 86 7.33 20.94 -2.34
CA GLU A 86 7.69 20.08 -3.47
C GLU A 86 6.69 20.24 -4.62
N ASP A 87 7.16 19.98 -5.86
CA ASP A 87 6.32 19.99 -7.05
C ASP A 87 5.26 18.87 -6.96
N GLU A 88 4.00 19.20 -7.22
CA GLU A 88 2.89 18.23 -7.17
C GLU A 88 3.11 17.10 -8.20
N ASP A 89 3.73 17.42 -9.33
CA ASP A 89 4.06 16.44 -10.36
C ASP A 89 5.10 15.41 -9.87
N GLU A 90 6.09 15.85 -9.09
CA GLU A 90 7.11 14.97 -8.50
C GLU A 90 6.51 13.99 -7.49
N ILE A 91 5.56 14.45 -6.67
CA ILE A 91 4.83 13.60 -5.72
C ILE A 91 4.03 12.53 -6.46
N LEU A 92 3.34 12.94 -7.53
CA LEU A 92 2.52 12.06 -8.32
C LEU A 92 3.35 10.99 -9.04
N ASP A 93 4.50 11.36 -9.60
CA ASP A 93 5.37 10.41 -10.30
C ASP A 93 6.07 9.45 -9.32
N ALA A 94 6.52 9.93 -8.16
CA ALA A 94 7.03 9.07 -7.09
C ALA A 94 5.95 8.10 -6.57
N ALA A 95 4.70 8.55 -6.44
CA ALA A 95 3.58 7.71 -6.02
C ALA A 95 3.31 6.58 -7.02
N LYS A 96 3.27 6.89 -8.33
CA LYS A 96 3.13 5.88 -9.40
C LYS A 96 4.26 4.85 -9.35
N PHE A 97 5.51 5.31 -9.20
CA PHE A 97 6.66 4.41 -9.08
C PHE A 97 6.54 3.47 -7.86
N LEU A 98 6.19 4.02 -6.69
CA LEU A 98 5.98 3.25 -5.47
C LEU A 98 4.82 2.26 -5.62
N ARG A 99 3.74 2.63 -6.31
CA ARG A 99 2.62 1.75 -6.60
C ARG A 99 3.04 0.53 -7.41
N ARG A 100 3.93 0.71 -8.40
CA ARG A 100 4.54 -0.40 -9.15
C ARG A 100 5.36 -1.31 -8.22
N CYS A 101 6.15 -0.73 -7.33
CA CYS A 101 6.96 -1.49 -6.36
C CYS A 101 6.09 -2.30 -5.38
N LEU A 102 4.93 -1.77 -5.01
CA LEU A 102 4.03 -2.30 -3.99
C LEU A 102 2.90 -3.16 -4.56
N MET A 103 3.02 -3.64 -5.81
CA MET A 103 2.04 -4.53 -6.42
C MET A 103 1.75 -5.73 -5.51
N LEU A 104 0.46 -5.91 -5.18
CA LEU A 104 0.00 -6.91 -4.21
C LEU A 104 0.27 -8.34 -4.69
N ASP A 105 -0.11 -8.66 -5.94
CA ASP A 105 0.25 -9.93 -6.55
C ASP A 105 1.75 -9.92 -6.95
N PRO A 106 2.59 -10.76 -6.32
CA PRO A 106 4.00 -10.82 -6.63
C PRO A 106 4.30 -11.20 -8.08
N LYS A 107 3.42 -11.96 -8.75
CA LYS A 107 3.60 -12.37 -10.16
C LYS A 107 3.48 -11.19 -11.12
N MET A 108 2.71 -10.18 -10.73
CA MET A 108 2.47 -8.96 -11.50
C MET A 108 3.45 -7.83 -11.12
N ARG A 109 4.26 -8.02 -10.06
CA ARG A 109 5.21 -7.02 -9.61
C ARG A 109 6.38 -6.91 -10.59
N PRO A 110 6.69 -5.70 -11.11
CA PRO A 110 7.84 -5.52 -11.98
C PRO A 110 9.14 -5.91 -11.30
N SER A 111 10.07 -6.47 -12.08
CA SER A 111 11.42 -6.76 -11.63
C SER A 111 12.21 -5.47 -11.37
N ALA A 112 13.30 -5.58 -10.60
CA ALA A 112 14.20 -4.46 -10.38
C ALA A 112 14.73 -3.85 -11.70
N ARG A 113 14.97 -4.69 -12.72
CA ARG A 113 15.43 -4.23 -14.04
C ARG A 113 14.38 -3.36 -14.73
N GLU A 114 13.12 -3.76 -14.72
CA GLU A 114 12.02 -2.99 -15.32
C GLU A 114 11.67 -1.74 -14.53
N LEU A 115 11.95 -1.71 -13.23
CA LEU A 115 11.79 -0.53 -12.38
C LEU A 115 12.89 0.51 -12.62
N LEU A 116 14.12 0.08 -12.95
CA LEU A 116 15.22 1.01 -13.30
C LEU A 116 14.95 1.80 -14.58
N GLU A 117 14.04 1.32 -15.43
CA GLU A 117 13.62 1.99 -16.67
C GLU A 117 12.43 2.94 -16.43
N ASP A 118 11.94 3.07 -15.19
CA ASP A 118 10.85 4.00 -14.85
C ASP A 118 11.29 5.46 -15.01
N GLY A 119 10.41 6.28 -15.63
CA GLY A 119 10.63 7.69 -15.91
C GLY A 119 11.04 8.50 -14.68
N TRP A 120 10.52 8.13 -13.50
CA TRP A 120 10.84 8.82 -12.25
C TRP A 120 12.31 8.64 -11.83
N LEU A 121 12.96 7.52 -12.17
CA LEU A 121 14.36 7.26 -11.80
C LEU A 121 15.39 7.77 -12.82
N VAL A 122 14.97 8.01 -14.06
CA VAL A 122 15.88 8.36 -15.18
C VAL A 122 15.90 9.86 -15.52
N LEU A 123 15.43 10.70 -14.57
CA LEU A 123 15.49 12.15 -14.64
C LEU A 123 16.93 12.68 -14.79
#